data_AF-A0A914VJ69-F1
#
_entry.id   AF-A0A914VJ69-F1
#
_cell.length_a   1.000
_cell.length_b   1.000
_cell.length_c   1.000
_cell.angle_alpha   90.00
_cell.angle_beta   90.00
_cell.angle_gamma   90.00
#
_symmetry.space_group_name_H-M   'P 1'
#
loop_
_entity.id
_entity.type
_entity.pdbx_description
1 polymer ?
#
loop_
_entity_poly.entity_id
_entity_poly.type
_entity_poly.pdbx_seq_one_letter_code
_entity_poly.pdbx_strand_id
1 'polypeptide(L)'
;GTGNLTVKLLEKSKNVVACEIDHRLIAELKKRVLGSPLHSKLEVLPGDVMKMQWPYFDVCVANLPYQISSPFVFKLLLHRPLPR
;
A
#
# COMPACT_ATOMS: atom_id res chain seq x y z
N GLY A 1 -1.35 5.23 6.68
CA GLY A 1 -2.47 5.74 7.48
C GLY A 1 -2.87 4.70 8.52
N THR A 2 -3.95 4.94 9.26
CA THR A 2 -4.43 4.06 10.35
C THR A 2 -5.11 2.76 9.90
N GLY A 3 -5.19 2.51 8.58
CA GLY A 3 -5.60 1.20 8.04
C GLY A 3 -7.09 0.98 7.80
N ASN A 4 -7.95 1.99 7.93
CA ASN A 4 -9.41 1.84 7.74
C ASN A 4 -9.79 1.23 6.37
N LEU A 5 -9.20 1.74 5.29
CA LEU A 5 -9.41 1.19 3.94
C LEU A 5 -8.68 -0.15 3.78
N THR A 6 -7.46 -0.27 4.32
CA THR A 6 -6.62 -1.47 4.23
C THR A 6 -7.35 -2.71 4.73
N VAL A 7 -8.04 -2.63 5.87
CA VAL A 7 -8.81 -3.77 6.41
C VAL A 7 -9.91 -4.22 5.44
N LYS A 8 -10.67 -3.27 4.87
CA LYS A 8 -11.71 -3.59 3.87
C LYS A 8 -11.15 -4.17 2.58
N LEU A 9 -9.95 -3.75 2.17
CA LEU A 9 -9.27 -4.31 1.01
C LEU A 9 -8.78 -5.75 1.27
N LEU A 10 -8.24 -6.02 2.46
CA LEU A 10 -7.75 -7.35 2.86
C LEU A 10 -8.87 -8.42 2.86
N GLU A 11 -10.11 -8.02 3.13
CA GLU A 11 -11.29 -8.90 3.06
C GLU A 11 -11.63 -9.32 1.62
N LYS A 12 -11.35 -8.45 0.64
CA LYS A 12 -11.76 -8.63 -0.77
C LYS A 12 -10.63 -9.04 -1.71
N SER A 13 -9.39 -9.00 -1.25
CA SER A 13 -8.21 -9.25 -2.07
C SER A 13 -7.45 -10.50 -1.62
N LYS A 14 -6.61 -11.00 -2.52
CA LYS A 14 -5.67 -12.09 -2.22
C LYS A 14 -4.60 -11.60 -1.24
N ASN A 15 -3.92 -10.51 -1.60
CA ASN A 15 -2.87 -9.84 -0.84
C ASN A 15 -3.04 -8.32 -0.96
N VAL A 16 -2.61 -7.57 0.06
CA VAL A 16 -2.50 -6.12 0.02
C VAL A 16 -1.08 -5.73 0.38
N VAL A 17 -0.43 -4.95 -0.50
CA VAL A 17 0.85 -4.29 -0.22
C VAL A 17 0.57 -2.84 0.15
N ALA A 18 0.86 -2.46 1.39
CA ALA A 18 0.70 -1.10 1.88
C ALA A 18 2.06 -0.39 1.95
N CYS A 19 2.21 0.71 1.20
CA CYS A 19 3.38 1.58 1.29
C CYS A 19 3.11 2.73 2.27
N GLU A 20 4.00 2.93 3.25
CA GLU A 20 3.84 3.99 4.26
C GLU A 20 5.21 4.52 4.69
N ILE A 21 5.32 5.84 4.87
CA ILE A 21 6.55 6.50 5.31
C ILE A 21 6.62 6.64 6.83
N ASP A 22 5.47 6.79 7.50
CA ASP A 22 5.42 6.93 8.95
C ASP A 22 5.45 5.57 9.66
N HIS A 23 6.57 5.29 10.32
CA HIS A 23 6.79 4.07 11.11
C HIS A 23 5.76 3.86 12.23
N ARG A 24 5.20 4.93 12.81
CA ARG A 24 4.17 4.83 13.86
C ARG A 24 2.87 4.29 13.28
N LEU A 25 2.46 4.79 12.11
CA LEU A 25 1.27 4.33 11.41
C LEU A 25 1.42 2.90 10.90
N ILE A 26 2.64 2.50 10.49
CA ILE A 26 2.94 1.11 10.15
C ILE A 26 2.71 0.19 11.35
N ALA A 27 3.23 0.56 12.53
CA ALA A 27 3.07 -0.24 13.73
C ALA A 27 1.59 -0.36 14.13
N GLU A 28 0.83 0.74 14.02
CA GLU A 28 -0.60 0.75 14.29
C GLU A 28 -1.38 -0.14 13.32
N LEU A 29 -1.09 -0.04 12.01
CA LEU A 29 -1.70 -0.89 10.99
C LEU A 29 -1.40 -2.37 11.24
N LYS A 30 -0.14 -2.73 11.52
CA LYS A 30 0.25 -4.11 11.83
C LYS A 30 -0.45 -4.62 13.08
N LYS A 31 -0.53 -3.80 14.14
CA LYS A 31 -1.24 -4.14 15.37
C LYS A 31 -2.73 -4.35 15.12
N ARG A 32 -3.34 -3.55 14.23
CA ARG A 32 -4.76 -3.63 13.90
C ARG A 32 -5.18 -4.96 13.27
N VAL A 33 -4.30 -5.57 12.48
CA VAL A 33 -4.56 -6.87 11.84
C VAL A 33 -3.94 -8.05 12.61
N LEU A 34 -3.20 -7.78 13.70
CA LEU A 34 -2.52 -8.82 14.48
C LEU A 34 -3.54 -9.80 15.09
N GLY A 35 -3.28 -11.10 14.96
CA GLY A 35 -4.19 -12.15 15.45
C GLY A 35 -5.42 -12.40 14.56
N SER A 36 -5.60 -11.63 13.48
CA SER A 36 -6.63 -11.87 12.46
C SER A 36 -6.06 -12.73 11.32
N PRO A 37 -6.88 -13.57 10.65
CA PRO A 37 -6.49 -14.23 9.40
C PRO A 37 -6.06 -13.25 8.30
N LEU A 38 -6.44 -11.97 8.41
CA LEU A 38 -6.03 -10.92 7.47
C LEU A 38 -4.54 -10.57 7.58
N HIS A 39 -3.88 -10.91 8.69
CA HIS A 39 -2.46 -10.60 8.91
C HIS A 39 -1.55 -11.20 7.84
N SER A 40 -1.80 -12.45 7.43
CA SER A 40 -0.99 -13.15 6.43
C SER A 40 -1.14 -12.58 5.01
N LYS A 41 -2.20 -11.82 4.76
CA LYS A 41 -2.46 -11.14 3.48
C LYS A 41 -1.86 -9.74 3.39
N LEU A 42 -1.39 -9.18 4.51
CA LEU A 42 -0.87 -7.82 4.56
C LEU A 42 0.66 -7.82 4.50
N GLU A 43 1.19 -7.20 3.46
CA GLU A 43 2.59 -6.79 3.38
C GLU A 43 2.68 -5.28 3.58
N VAL A 44 3.65 -4.81 4.37
CA VAL A 44 3.87 -3.38 4.59
C VAL A 44 5.28 -3.01 4.18
N LEU A 45 5.40 -2.12 3.20
CA LEU A 45 6.66 -1.60 2.70
C LEU A 45 6.94 -0.22 3.33
N PRO A 46 7.85 -0.14 4.31
CA PRO A 46 8.24 1.14 4.90
C PRO A 46 9.06 1.97 3.92
N GLY A 47 8.71 3.25 3.78
CA GLY A 47 9.52 4.25 3.10
C GLY A 47 8.78 5.06 2.04
N ASP A 48 9.55 5.85 1.29
CA ASP A 48 9.05 6.71 0.24
C ASP A 48 8.66 5.90 -1.00
N VAL A 49 7.36 5.90 -1.31
CA VAL A 49 6.78 5.18 -2.46
C VAL A 49 7.40 5.62 -3.79
N MET A 50 7.92 6.84 -3.87
CA MET A 50 8.56 7.37 -5.08
C MET A 50 9.96 6.80 -5.30
N LYS A 51 10.67 6.40 -4.22
CA LYS A 51 12.05 5.92 -4.29
C LYS A 51 12.17 4.39 -4.31
N MET A 52 11.17 3.68 -3.79
CA MET A 52 11.19 2.21 -3.76
C MET A 52 10.81 1.59 -5.11
N GLN A 53 11.23 0.34 -5.31
CA GLN A 53 10.72 -0.50 -6.40
C GLN A 53 9.33 -1.01 -6.04
N TRP A 54 8.42 -1.00 -7.02
CA TRP A 54 7.05 -1.45 -6.81
C TRP A 54 6.95 -2.93 -7.16
N PRO A 55 6.31 -3.75 -6.31
CA PRO A 55 5.95 -5.11 -6.69
C PRO A 55 4.86 -5.08 -7.76
N TYR A 56 4.59 -6.22 -8.36
CA TYR A 56 3.42 -6.38 -9.24
C TYR A 56 2.13 -6.15 -8.44
N PHE A 57 1.17 -5.44 -9.05
CA PHE A 57 -0.18 -5.27 -8.52
C PHE A 57 -1.22 -5.20 -9.65
N ASP A 58 -2.42 -5.66 -9.36
CA ASP A 58 -3.58 -5.58 -10.27
C ASP A 58 -4.32 -4.24 -10.10
N VAL A 59 -4.50 -3.80 -8.85
CA VAL A 59 -5.20 -2.56 -8.51
C VAL A 59 -4.38 -1.72 -7.54
N CYS A 60 -4.25 -0.42 -7.82
CA CYS A 60 -3.62 0.54 -6.94
C CYS A 60 -4.68 1.50 -6.36
N VAL A 61 -4.65 1.70 -5.05
CA VAL A 61 -5.45 2.74 -4.38
C VAL A 61 -4.50 3.60 -3.55
N ALA A 62 -4.53 4.91 -3.78
CA ALA A 62 -3.61 5.84 -3.14
C ALA A 62 -4.35 7.09 -2.64
N ASN A 63 -3.99 7.54 -1.43
CA ASN A 63 -4.40 8.82 -0.88
C ASN A 63 -3.14 9.60 -0.54
N LEU A 64 -2.61 10.34 -1.51
CA LEU A 64 -1.31 10.98 -1.46
C LEU A 64 -1.46 12.49 -1.28
N PRO A 65 -0.48 13.16 -0.64
CA PRO A 65 -0.44 14.61 -0.62
C PRO A 65 -0.26 15.17 -2.04
N TYR A 66 -0.85 16.34 -2.30
CA TYR A 66 -0.92 16.93 -3.63
C TYR A 66 0.46 17.08 -4.30
N GLN A 67 1.49 17.37 -3.50
CA GLN A 67 2.86 17.63 -3.92
C GLN A 67 3.50 16.48 -4.70
N ILE A 68 3.10 15.22 -4.46
CA ILE A 68 3.68 14.05 -5.13
C ILE A 68 2.74 13.42 -6.16
N SER A 69 1.55 13.98 -6.37
CA SER A 69 0.51 13.37 -7.22
C SER A 69 0.96 13.18 -8.67
N SER A 70 1.52 14.24 -9.27
CA SER A 70 1.98 14.21 -10.66
C SER A 70 3.09 13.17 -10.89
N PRO A 71 4.23 13.20 -10.16
CA PRO A 71 5.27 12.20 -10.37
C PRO A 71 4.80 10.78 -10.01
N PHE A 72 3.89 10.62 -9.05
CA PHE A 72 3.30 9.32 -8.74
C PHE A 72 2.49 8.75 -9.92
N VAL A 73 1.65 9.56 -10.56
CA VAL A 73 0.87 9.16 -11.75
C VAL A 73 1.81 8.77 -12.90
N PHE A 74 2.86 9.54 -13.16
CA PHE A 74 3.85 9.17 -14.17
C PHE A 74 4.55 7.85 -13.84
N LYS A 75 4.95 7.64 -12.58
CA LYS A 75 5.56 6.39 -12.13
C LYS A 75 4.61 5.19 -12.33
N LEU A 76 3.31 5.38 -12.09
CA LEU A 76 2.28 4.38 -12.34
C LEU A 76 2.13 4.04 -13.83
N LEU A 77 2.09 5.05 -14.71
CA LEU A 77 1.97 4.83 -16.16
C LEU A 77 3.20 4.14 -16.77
N LEU A 78 4.37 4.37 -16.21
CA LEU A 78 5.63 3.74 -16.62
C LEU A 78 5.86 2.37 -15.97
N HIS A 79 5.09 2.01 -14.94
CA HIS A 79 5.25 0.74 -14.23
C HIS A 79 4.99 -0.46 -15.15
N ARG A 80 5.81 -1.50 -15.00
CA ARG A 80 5.70 -2.74 -15.78
C ARG A 80 5.81 -3.97 -14.88
N PRO A 81 5.08 -5.05 -15.19
CA PRO A 81 4.07 -5.13 -16.26
C PRO A 81 2.84 -4.24 -15.94
N LEU A 82 2.04 -3.93 -16.96
CA LEU A 82 0.85 -3.10 -16.76
C LEU A 82 -0.14 -3.84 -15.82
N PRO A 83 -0.74 -3.15 -14.84
CA PRO A 83 -1.81 -3.72 -14.01
C PRO A 83 -2.96 -4.22 -14.90
N ARG A 84 -3.58 -5.34 -14.54
CA ARG A 84 -4.68 -5.97 -15.28
C ARG A 84 -5.94 -6.12 -14.45
#